data_AF-A0A067XMK5-F1
#
_entry.id   AF-A0A067XMK5-F1
#
_cell.length_a   1.000
_cell.length_b   1.000
_cell.length_c   1.000
_cell.angle_alpha   90.00
_cell.angle_beta   90.00
_cell.angle_gamma   90.00
#
_symmetry.space_group_name_H-M   'P 1'
#
loop_
_entity.id
_entity.type
_entity.pdbx_description
1 polymer ?
#
loop_
_entity_poly.entity_id
_entity_poly.type
_entity_poly.pdbx_seq_one_letter_code
_entity_poly.pdbx_strand_id
1 'polypeptide(L)' 'DKADFMGQMMDMTDDCDSIMDRYHWSGGCHSCHVLDGHWLMYEHPHYRGRMWHFGTTEYRNFRETT' A
#
# COMPACT_ATOMS: atom_id res chain seq x y z
N ASP A 1 13.38 -0.11 3.17
CA ASP A 1 14.45 0.00 2.13
C ASP A 1 14.35 -0.99 0.97
N LYS A 2 13.16 -1.33 0.47
CA LYS A 2 13.05 -2.06 -0.80
C LYS A 2 11.92 -1.45 -1.63
N ALA A 3 12.31 -0.66 -2.63
CA ALA A 3 11.45 -0.16 -3.70
C ALA A 3 11.49 -1.15 -4.89
N ASP A 4 10.82 -0.82 -6.00
CA ASP A 4 10.84 -1.62 -7.24
C ASP A 4 10.27 -3.05 -7.09
N PHE A 5 9.25 -3.23 -6.25
CA PHE A 5 8.58 -4.53 -6.04
C PHE A 5 9.48 -5.62 -5.44
N MET A 6 10.56 -5.21 -4.79
CA MET A 6 11.48 -6.13 -4.12
C MET A 6 11.09 -6.37 -2.66
N GLY A 7 11.23 -7.60 -2.17
CA GLY A 7 10.96 -7.96 -0.77
C GLY A 7 9.69 -8.78 -0.61
N GLN A 8 9.03 -8.64 0.54
CA GLN A 8 7.79 -9.37 0.81
C GLN A 8 6.66 -8.76 -0.02
N MET A 9 5.96 -9.61 -0.77
CA MET A 9 4.80 -9.23 -1.59
C MET A 9 3.53 -9.77 -0.95
N MET A 10 2.44 -9.01 -1.04
CA MET A 10 1.13 -9.42 -0.58
C MET A 10 0.07 -8.93 -1.55
N ASP A 11 -0.80 -9.84 -1.99
CA ASP A 11 -1.95 -9.52 -2.83
C ASP A 11 -3.17 -9.20 -1.96
N MET A 12 -3.93 -8.18 -2.35
CA MET A 12 -5.13 -7.74 -1.63
C MET A 12 -6.24 -7.42 -2.64
N THR A 13 -7.45 -7.91 -2.34
CA THR A 13 -8.65 -7.72 -3.18
C THR A 13 -9.81 -7.07 -2.43
N ASP A 14 -9.72 -7.01 -1.10
CA ASP A 14 -10.75 -6.47 -0.21
C ASP A 14 -10.15 -5.44 0.75
N ASP A 15 -11.01 -4.64 1.36
CA ASP A 15 -10.64 -3.67 2.38
C ASP A 15 -9.87 -4.31 3.54
N CYS A 16 -8.93 -3.55 4.09
CA CYS A 16 -8.09 -3.97 5.20
C CYS A 16 -7.98 -2.88 6.26
N ASP A 17 -8.59 -3.12 7.42
CA ASP A 17 -8.59 -2.18 8.54
C ASP A 17 -7.20 -1.97 9.15
N SER A 18 -6.33 -2.98 9.10
CA SER A 18 -4.97 -2.91 9.64
C SER A 18 -4.03 -3.87 8.90
N ILE A 19 -3.20 -3.32 8.01
CA ILE A 19 -2.20 -4.07 7.26
C ILE A 19 -1.15 -4.69 8.20
N MET A 20 -0.83 -3.98 9.30
CA MET A 20 0.09 -4.44 10.33
C MET A 20 -0.39 -5.71 11.03
N ASP A 21 -1.67 -5.76 11.41
CA ASP A 21 -2.21 -6.89 12.16
C ASP A 21 -2.50 -8.08 11.24
N ARG A 22 -3.03 -7.82 10.04
CA ARG A 22 -3.41 -8.88 9.09
C ARG A 22 -2.20 -9.54 8.43
N TYR A 23 -1.15 -8.77 8.14
CA TYR A 23 -0.03 -9.23 7.32
C TYR A 23 1.33 -9.12 8.02
N HIS A 24 1.37 -8.69 9.28
CA HIS A 24 2.61 -8.48 10.05
C HIS A 24 3.63 -7.59 9.34
N TRP A 25 3.13 -6.60 8.57
CA TRP A 25 3.95 -5.79 7.69
C TRP A 25 4.67 -4.65 8.43
N SER A 26 5.63 -4.99 9.29
CA SER A 26 6.32 -4.06 10.17
C SER A 26 7.20 -2.99 9.49
N GLY A 27 7.52 -3.16 8.21
CA GLY A 27 8.37 -2.24 7.44
C GLY A 27 7.63 -1.19 6.60
N GLY A 28 6.30 -1.25 6.55
CA GLY A 28 5.50 -0.39 5.66
C GLY A 28 5.66 -0.70 4.17
N CYS A 29 4.78 -0.12 3.36
CA CYS A 29 4.78 -0.29 1.92
C CYS A 29 5.62 0.80 1.23
N HIS A 30 6.49 0.40 0.30
CA HIS A 30 7.34 1.30 -0.47
C HIS A 30 7.01 1.35 -1.95
N SER A 31 6.31 0.32 -2.46
CA SER A 31 5.85 0.21 -3.84
C SER A 31 4.56 -0.61 -3.89
N CYS A 32 3.63 -0.26 -4.77
CA CYS A 32 2.43 -1.07 -5.04
C CYS A 32 2.11 -1.12 -6.52
N HIS A 33 1.38 -2.15 -6.93
CA HIS A 33 0.82 -2.27 -8.26
C HIS A 33 -0.68 -2.48 -8.10
N VAL A 34 -1.46 -1.52 -8.59
CA VAL A 34 -2.91 -1.64 -8.62
C VAL A 34 -3.32 -2.30 -9.92
N LEU A 35 -3.75 -3.55 -9.83
CA LEU A 35 -4.19 -4.34 -10.99
C LEU A 35 -5.54 -3.88 -11.51
N ASP A 36 -6.47 -3.52 -10.62
CA ASP A 36 -7.81 -3.05 -10.97
C ASP A 36 -8.39 -2.13 -9.88
N GLY A 37 -9.30 -1.24 -10.29
CA GLY A 37 -10.02 -0.31 -9.43
C GLY A 37 -9.22 0.89 -8.92
N HIS A 38 -9.79 1.57 -7.93
CA HIS A 38 -9.17 2.69 -7.22
C HIS A 38 -9.04 2.36 -5.74
N TRP A 39 -7.85 2.59 -5.19
CA TRP A 39 -7.52 2.24 -3.83
C TRP A 39 -7.14 3.47 -3.02
N LEU A 40 -7.51 3.45 -1.75
CA LEU A 40 -7.10 4.46 -0.77
C LEU A 40 -6.26 3.78 0.31
N MET A 41 -5.05 4.28 0.50
CA MET A 41 -4.21 3.86 1.61
C MET A 41 -4.22 4.95 2.68
N TYR A 42 -4.24 4.52 3.94
CA TYR A 42 -4.26 5.41 5.10
C TYR A 42 -3.01 5.21 5.94
N GLU A 43 -2.53 6.30 6.55
CA GLU A 43 -1.33 6.31 7.41
C GLU A 43 -1.54 5.51 8.70
N HIS A 44 -2.77 5.48 9.20
CA HIS A 44 -3.13 4.75 10.41
C HIS A 44 -4.22 3.71 10.14
N PRO A 45 -4.25 2.63 10.94
CA PRO A 45 -5.34 1.66 10.91
C PRO A 45 -6.71 2.31 11.05
N HIS A 46 -7.74 1.61 10.57
CA HIS A 46 -9.14 2.02 10.59
C HIS A 46 -9.39 3.33 9.82
N TYR A 47 -8.73 3.50 8.68
CA TYR A 47 -8.94 4.58 7.71
C TYR A 47 -8.69 5.99 8.29
N ARG A 48 -7.60 6.15 9.05
CA ARG A 48 -7.25 7.41 9.72
C ARG A 48 -5.92 8.00 9.25
N GLY A 49 -5.75 9.30 9.48
CA GLY A 49 -4.52 10.03 9.15
C GLY A 49 -4.49 10.48 7.68
N ARG A 50 -3.28 10.66 7.14
CA ARG A 50 -3.12 11.03 5.72
C ARG A 50 -3.62 9.91 4.81
N MET A 51 -4.14 10.31 3.67
CA MET A 51 -4.72 9.44 2.65
C MET A 51 -3.95 9.59 1.35
N TRP A 52 -3.63 8.46 0.72
CA TRP A 52 -3.06 8.39 -0.62
C TRP A 52 -4.02 7.68 -1.56
N HIS A 53 -4.23 8.27 -2.74
CA HIS A 53 -5.06 7.68 -3.79
C HIS A 53 -4.19 6.98 -4.82
N PHE A 54 -4.59 5.76 -5.16
CA PHE A 54 -3.94 4.94 -6.16
C PHE A 54 -4.97 4.55 -7.21
N GLY A 55 -4.67 4.85 -8.47
CA GLY A 55 -5.39 4.32 -9.64
C GLY A 55 -4.68 3.09 -10.20
N THR A 56 -5.24 2.50 -11.25
CA THR A 56 -4.68 1.34 -11.95
C THR A 56 -3.35 1.66 -12.63
N THR A 57 -2.25 1.52 -11.90
CA THR A 57 -0.88 1.67 -12.41
C THR A 57 0.13 1.04 -11.43
N GLU A 58 1.38 0.98 -11.88
CA GLU A 58 2.55 0.65 -11.07
C GLU A 58 3.08 1.89 -10.34
N TYR A 59 3.24 1.77 -9.03
CA TYR A 59 3.84 2.76 -8.14
C TYR A 59 5.13 2.20 -7.56
N ARG A 60 6.25 2.47 -8.24
CA ARG A 60 7.56 1.89 -7.91
C ARG A 60 8.19 2.47 -6.63
N ASN A 61 7.80 3.69 -6.27
CA ASN A 61 8.23 4.36 -5.05
C ASN A 61 7.15 5.35 -4.56
N PHE A 62 6.57 5.09 -3.39
CA PHE A 62 5.55 5.96 -2.80
C PHE A 62 6.05 7.37 -2.49
N ARG A 63 7.34 7.53 -2.19
CA ARG A 63 7.94 8.85 -1.90
C ARG A 63 8.08 9.74 -3.13
N GLU A 64 8.12 9.15 -4.32
CA GLU A 64 8.20 9.90 -5.59
C GLU A 64 6.83 10.21 -6.18
N THR A 65 5.78 9.55 -5.67
CA THR A 65 4.42 9.71 -6.19
C THR A 65 3.56 10.66 -5.35
N THR A 66 4.10 11.25 -4.28
CA THR A 66 3.42 12.26 -3.44
C THR A 66 4.02 13.65 -3.61
#